data_AF-A0A920F722-F1
#
_entry.id   AF-A0A920F722-F1
#
_cell.length_a   1.000
_cell.length_b   1.000
_cell.length_c   1.000
_cell.angle_alpha   90.00
_cell.angle_beta   90.00
_cell.angle_gamma   90.00
#
_symmetry.space_group_name_H-M   'P 1'
#
loop_
_entity.id
_entity.type
_entity.pdbx_description
1 polymer ?
#
loop_
_entity_poly.entity_id
_entity_poly.type
_entity_poly.pdbx_seq_one_letter_code
_entity_poly.pdbx_strand_id
1 'polypeptide(L)'
;MKRFFWSLLIAPILFGCEGADIEYKYPVKVGAGDQYGYEEPEKFFGKDGFTLFDNTGGSKGSGGSGSGGIGVNSFLWRASLDTIAFMPLLSADPFGGVIITDWYGPPESQNERFKLNVFILGKTLRSDGVRATVFKQVRGYRRVLG
;
A
#
# COMPACT_ATOMS: atom_id res chain seq x y z
N MET A 1 33.88 -2.98 -50.62
CA MET A 1 33.35 -3.31 -49.28
C MET A 1 34.11 -2.44 -48.27
N LYS A 2 33.36 -1.60 -47.54
CA LYS A 2 33.85 -0.38 -46.87
C LYS A 2 34.81 -0.69 -45.70
N ARG A 3 35.90 0.06 -45.67
CA ARG A 3 36.98 0.04 -44.69
C ARG A 3 36.59 0.79 -43.42
N PHE A 4 37.03 0.25 -42.28
CA PHE A 4 37.56 0.95 -41.10
C PHE A 4 37.20 2.44 -40.95
N PHE A 5 36.32 2.75 -39.99
CA PHE A 5 36.25 4.04 -39.31
C PHE A 5 36.10 3.79 -37.81
N TRP A 6 37.20 3.34 -37.22
CA TRP A 6 37.46 3.35 -35.78
C TRP A 6 37.82 4.79 -35.41
N SER A 7 37.38 5.23 -34.23
CA SER A 7 37.89 6.38 -33.45
C SER A 7 37.64 7.79 -33.98
N LEU A 8 36.65 8.48 -33.38
CA LEU A 8 36.86 9.78 -32.74
C LEU A 8 35.62 10.18 -31.90
N LEU A 9 35.84 10.98 -30.86
CA LEU A 9 34.86 11.65 -30.00
C LEU A 9 34.35 10.88 -28.77
N ILE A 10 35.31 10.50 -27.92
CA ILE A 10 35.13 10.70 -26.47
C ILE A 10 35.16 12.22 -26.25
N ALA A 11 34.00 12.82 -26.01
CA ALA A 11 33.88 14.19 -25.50
C ALA A 11 33.49 14.08 -24.01
N PRO A 12 34.33 14.55 -23.07
CA PRO A 12 34.00 14.54 -21.66
C PRO A 12 33.00 15.66 -21.40
N ILE A 13 31.75 15.32 -21.07
CA ILE A 13 30.78 16.28 -20.56
C ILE A 13 31.13 16.52 -19.08
N LEU A 14 32.07 17.44 -18.87
CA LEU A 14 32.24 18.14 -17.60
C LEU A 14 31.35 19.38 -17.60
N PHE A 15 30.94 19.77 -16.39
CA PHE A 15 30.18 20.98 -16.03
C PHE A 15 28.67 20.95 -16.26
N GLY A 16 27.98 20.43 -15.24
CA GLY A 16 26.63 20.85 -14.89
C GLY A 16 26.56 21.02 -13.37
N CYS A 17 27.06 22.15 -12.85
CA CYS A 17 26.60 22.69 -11.58
C CYS A 17 25.76 23.90 -11.95
N GLU A 18 24.55 23.62 -12.44
CA GLU A 18 23.52 24.63 -12.60
C GLU A 18 22.86 24.80 -11.23
N GLY A 19 22.79 26.03 -10.75
CA GLY A 19 22.13 26.36 -9.49
C GLY A 19 20.71 25.80 -9.50
N ALA A 20 20.39 24.98 -8.50
CA ALA A 20 19.01 24.67 -8.22
C ALA A 20 18.38 25.95 -7.65
N ASP A 21 17.61 26.65 -8.48
CA ASP A 21 16.71 27.70 -8.01
C ASP A 21 15.73 27.07 -7.02
N ILE A 22 15.99 27.25 -5.71
CA ILE A 22 15.05 26.84 -4.67
C ILE A 22 14.00 27.94 -4.57
N GLU A 23 12.94 27.81 -5.38
CA GLU A 23 11.72 28.60 -5.31
C GLU A 23 10.99 28.27 -4.00
N TYR A 24 11.12 29.13 -3.00
CA TYR A 24 10.36 29.00 -1.75
C TYR A 24 8.90 29.40 -2.01
N LYS A 25 8.00 28.41 -2.04
CA LYS A 25 6.56 28.65 -2.21
C LYS A 25 5.97 29.23 -0.92
N TYR A 26 5.67 30.53 -0.93
CA TYR A 26 5.08 31.24 0.22
C TYR A 26 3.55 31.10 0.27
N PRO A 27 2.96 31.08 1.47
CA PRO A 27 1.51 30.99 1.61
C PRO A 27 0.86 32.32 1.20
N VAL A 28 -0.20 32.24 0.39
CA VAL A 28 -0.95 33.38 -0.11
C VAL A 28 -2.19 33.63 0.75
N LYS A 29 -2.71 34.85 0.75
CA LYS A 29 -3.94 35.18 1.49
C LYS A 29 -5.13 34.50 0.81
N VAL A 30 -5.79 33.60 1.54
CA VAL A 30 -6.97 32.86 1.08
C VAL A 30 -8.21 33.36 1.83
N GLY A 31 -9.01 34.19 1.17
CA GLY A 31 -10.30 34.66 1.70
C GLY A 31 -10.29 36.07 2.32
N ALA A 32 -11.44 36.47 2.87
CA ALA A 32 -11.64 37.76 3.51
C ALA A 32 -11.28 37.69 5.00
N GLY A 33 -9.99 37.85 5.31
CA GLY A 33 -9.43 37.85 6.66
C GLY A 33 -7.92 37.58 6.66
N ASP A 34 -7.31 37.47 7.85
CA ASP A 34 -5.87 37.15 8.01
C ASP A 34 -5.58 35.64 7.87
N GLN A 35 -6.15 35.00 6.84
CA GLN A 35 -5.93 33.58 6.56
C GLN A 35 -4.89 33.41 5.45
N TYR A 36 -3.79 32.75 5.77
CA TYR A 36 -2.72 32.39 4.82
C TYR A 36 -2.77 30.89 4.55
N GLY A 37 -2.70 30.50 3.27
CA GLY A 37 -2.79 29.10 2.82
C GLY A 37 -1.85 28.83 1.65
N TYR A 38 -1.42 27.58 1.51
CA TYR A 38 -0.65 27.14 0.35
C TYR A 38 -1.63 26.73 -0.75
N GLU A 39 -1.47 27.30 -1.96
CA GLU A 39 -2.21 26.82 -3.12
C GLU A 39 -1.72 25.40 -3.47
N GLU A 40 -2.56 24.40 -3.20
CA GLU A 40 -2.36 23.04 -3.68
C GLU A 40 -2.54 23.00 -5.20
N PRO A 41 -1.69 22.27 -5.94
CA PRO A 41 -1.82 22.16 -7.39
C PRO A 41 -3.19 21.60 -7.79
N GLU A 42 -3.67 22.09 -8.92
CA GLU A 42 -5.04 21.89 -9.40
C GLU A 42 -5.32 20.40 -9.64
N LYS A 43 -6.27 19.86 -8.87
CA LYS A 43 -6.69 18.45 -8.91
C LYS A 43 -7.38 18.20 -10.26
N PHE A 44 -6.92 17.17 -10.99
CA PHE A 44 -7.22 16.91 -12.41
C PHE A 44 -8.69 16.61 -12.76
N PHE A 45 -9.57 16.36 -11.79
CA PHE A 45 -11.01 16.17 -12.01
C PHE A 45 -11.82 17.07 -11.08
N GLY A 46 -11.72 18.38 -11.29
CA GLY A 46 -12.62 19.36 -10.69
C GLY A 46 -12.58 19.44 -9.16
N LYS A 47 -13.40 20.36 -8.63
CA LYS A 47 -13.45 20.74 -7.21
C LYS A 47 -13.90 19.60 -6.28
N ASP A 48 -14.43 18.52 -6.83
CA ASP A 48 -14.87 17.31 -6.13
C ASP A 48 -14.04 16.09 -6.59
N GLY A 49 -12.71 16.25 -6.58
CA GLY A 49 -11.76 15.20 -6.90
C GLY A 49 -11.85 14.02 -5.94
N PHE A 50 -11.91 12.81 -6.49
CA PHE A 50 -12.04 11.54 -5.77
C PHE A 50 -10.79 11.23 -4.94
N THR A 51 -10.75 11.68 -3.68
CA THR A 51 -9.78 11.23 -2.66
C THR A 51 -10.31 9.97 -2.00
N LEU A 52 -9.93 8.80 -2.54
CA LEU A 52 -10.37 7.48 -2.07
C LEU A 52 -10.14 7.21 -0.57
N PHE A 53 -9.22 7.90 0.09
CA PHE A 53 -8.81 7.59 1.46
C PHE A 53 -8.49 8.81 2.34
N ASP A 54 -8.73 10.04 1.90
CA ASP A 54 -8.36 11.22 2.69
C ASP A 54 -9.56 11.89 3.35
N ASN A 55 -9.76 11.54 4.62
CA ASN A 55 -10.61 12.27 5.56
C ASN A 55 -9.78 13.40 6.19
N THR A 56 -9.41 14.41 5.40
CA THR A 56 -8.74 15.61 5.91
C THR A 56 -9.28 16.87 5.24
N GLY A 57 -10.51 17.24 5.61
CA GLY A 57 -11.11 18.53 5.29
C GLY A 57 -12.01 18.95 6.46
N GLY A 58 -11.44 19.67 7.43
CA GLY A 58 -12.09 19.97 8.69
C GLY A 58 -13.37 20.80 8.57
N SER A 59 -14.47 20.30 9.12
CA SER A 59 -15.33 21.10 9.98
C SER A 59 -16.18 20.23 10.91
N LYS A 60 -16.25 20.72 12.15
CA LYS A 60 -16.88 20.14 13.33
C LYS A 60 -18.36 19.82 13.10
N GLY A 61 -18.77 18.63 13.52
CA GLY A 61 -20.18 18.30 13.67
C GLY A 61 -20.37 16.92 14.31
N SER A 62 -20.68 16.93 15.61
CA SER A 62 -21.57 16.01 16.33
C SER A 62 -21.33 14.50 16.23
N GLY A 63 -21.31 13.84 17.40
CA GLY A 63 -21.48 12.40 17.52
C GLY A 63 -22.60 11.87 16.61
N GLY A 64 -22.21 11.02 15.68
CA GLY A 64 -23.08 10.45 14.67
C GLY A 64 -22.38 9.25 14.06
N SER A 65 -22.80 8.07 14.48
CA SER A 65 -22.55 6.82 13.77
C SER A 65 -22.77 7.03 12.26
N GLY A 66 -21.71 6.86 11.46
CA GLY A 66 -21.83 6.63 10.02
C GLY A 66 -21.43 7.80 9.13
N SER A 67 -20.13 7.93 8.85
CA SER A 67 -19.66 8.24 7.50
C SER A 67 -19.19 6.93 6.84
N GLY A 68 -20.19 6.10 6.51
CA GLY A 68 -20.39 5.45 5.21
C GLY A 68 -19.29 4.68 4.46
N GLY A 69 -18.07 4.50 4.97
CA GLY A 69 -17.11 3.60 4.33
C GLY A 69 -17.50 2.15 4.59
N ILE A 70 -18.05 1.44 3.60
CA ILE A 70 -18.05 -0.03 3.57
C ILE A 70 -16.58 -0.44 3.44
N GLY A 71 -15.87 -0.56 4.55
CA GLY A 71 -14.44 -0.76 4.48
C GLY A 71 -13.87 -0.99 5.86
N VAL A 72 -13.10 -2.07 5.95
CA VAL A 72 -12.29 -2.43 7.09
C VAL A 72 -11.30 -1.33 7.46
N ASN A 73 -10.74 -1.39 8.67
CA ASN A 73 -9.70 -0.46 9.09
C ASN A 73 -8.43 -0.60 8.21
N SER A 74 -7.97 0.50 7.61
CA SER A 74 -6.82 0.51 6.69
C SER A 74 -5.49 0.13 7.35
N PHE A 75 -5.31 0.49 8.63
CA PHE A 75 -4.11 0.11 9.39
C PHE A 75 -4.09 -1.38 9.70
N LEU A 76 -5.23 -1.95 10.12
CA LEU A 76 -5.35 -3.40 10.32
C LEU A 76 -5.11 -4.17 9.02
N TRP A 77 -5.65 -3.66 7.90
CA TRP A 77 -5.44 -4.24 6.59
C TRP A 77 -3.97 -4.28 6.19
N ARG A 78 -3.29 -3.12 6.25
CA ARG A 78 -1.89 -3.03 5.87
C ARG A 78 -0.99 -3.86 6.79
N ALA A 79 -1.20 -3.79 8.11
CA ALA A 79 -0.45 -4.59 9.06
C ALA A 79 -0.62 -6.10 8.84
N SER A 80 -1.84 -6.53 8.49
CA SER A 80 -2.11 -7.94 8.18
C SER A 80 -1.37 -8.39 6.92
N LEU A 81 -1.42 -7.59 5.85
CA LEU A 81 -0.70 -7.89 4.60
C LEU A 81 0.81 -7.93 4.80
N ASP A 82 1.38 -6.93 5.49
CA ASP A 82 2.82 -6.86 5.74
C ASP A 82 3.31 -8.09 6.52
N THR A 83 2.50 -8.58 7.47
CA THR A 83 2.84 -9.75 8.29
C THR A 83 2.86 -11.04 7.45
N ILE A 84 1.96 -11.18 6.48
CA ILE A 84 1.83 -12.41 5.67
C ILE A 84 2.48 -12.30 4.29
N ALA A 85 3.19 -11.21 4.00
CA ALA A 85 3.78 -10.91 2.70
C ALA A 85 4.82 -11.94 2.22
N PHE A 86 5.29 -12.82 3.09
CA PHE A 86 6.21 -13.91 2.74
C PHE A 86 5.50 -15.11 2.09
N MET A 87 4.17 -15.18 2.14
CA MET A 87 3.37 -16.26 1.53
C MET A 87 2.72 -15.80 0.22
N PRO A 88 2.50 -16.71 -0.74
CA PRO A 88 1.75 -16.39 -1.95
C PRO A 88 0.30 -16.04 -1.60
N LEU A 89 -0.21 -14.93 -2.15
CA LEU A 89 -1.61 -14.54 -2.00
C LEU A 89 -2.46 -15.19 -3.09
N LEU A 90 -3.56 -15.83 -2.69
CA LEU A 90 -4.57 -16.35 -3.61
C LEU A 90 -5.63 -15.29 -3.94
N SER A 91 -6.06 -14.53 -2.92
CA SER A 91 -7.05 -13.46 -3.08
C SER A 91 -6.97 -12.47 -1.92
N ALA A 92 -7.22 -11.19 -2.18
CA ALA A 92 -7.28 -10.15 -1.16
C ALA A 92 -8.37 -9.13 -1.54
N ASP A 93 -9.43 -9.04 -0.73
CA ASP A 93 -10.52 -8.08 -0.86
C ASP A 93 -10.45 -7.01 0.25
N PRO A 94 -10.03 -5.77 -0.08
CA PRO A 94 -9.90 -4.68 0.89
C PRO A 94 -11.24 -4.08 1.33
N PHE A 95 -12.35 -4.36 0.65
CA PHE A 95 -13.68 -3.89 1.06
C PHE A 95 -14.33 -4.88 2.02
N GLY A 96 -14.27 -6.17 1.68
CA GLY A 96 -14.77 -7.27 2.50
C GLY A 96 -13.88 -7.64 3.68
N GLY A 97 -12.62 -7.20 3.69
CA GLY A 97 -11.68 -7.51 4.76
C GLY A 97 -11.15 -8.92 4.74
N VAL A 98 -11.13 -9.56 3.57
CA VAL A 98 -10.76 -10.97 3.44
C VAL A 98 -9.42 -11.09 2.73
N ILE A 99 -8.49 -11.83 3.34
CA ILE A 99 -7.21 -12.17 2.74
C ILE A 99 -7.05 -13.69 2.77
N ILE A 100 -6.79 -14.30 1.62
CA ILE A 100 -6.61 -15.75 1.46
C ILE A 100 -5.24 -15.98 0.85
N THR A 101 -4.41 -16.77 1.51
CA THR A 101 -3.12 -17.22 0.98
C THR A 101 -3.28 -18.52 0.20
N ASP A 102 -2.32 -18.80 -0.67
CA ASP A 102 -2.12 -20.15 -1.21
C ASP A 102 -1.38 -21.03 -0.19
N TRP A 103 -1.17 -22.29 -0.53
CA TRP A 103 -0.35 -23.24 0.22
C TRP A 103 1.13 -22.86 0.15
N TYR A 104 1.69 -22.51 1.30
CA TYR A 104 3.11 -22.23 1.48
C TYR A 104 3.80 -23.36 2.25
N GLY A 105 4.90 -23.88 1.70
CA GLY A 105 5.75 -24.87 2.35
C GLY A 105 7.06 -24.23 2.81
N PRO A 106 7.32 -24.10 4.12
CA PRO A 106 8.57 -23.54 4.62
C PRO A 106 9.78 -24.38 4.17
N PRO A 107 10.93 -23.75 3.85
CA PRO A 107 12.14 -24.48 3.43
C PRO A 107 12.64 -25.49 4.47
N GLU A 108 12.43 -25.19 5.76
CA GLU A 108 12.81 -26.04 6.90
C GLU A 108 11.95 -27.32 6.98
N SER A 109 10.72 -27.30 6.46
CA SER A 109 9.74 -28.37 6.61
C SER A 109 9.02 -28.69 5.29
N GLN A 110 9.71 -29.33 4.35
CA GLN A 110 9.16 -29.66 3.02
C GLN A 110 7.95 -30.60 3.04
N ASN A 111 7.73 -31.32 4.16
CA ASN A 111 6.59 -32.21 4.34
C ASN A 111 5.33 -31.52 4.85
N GLU A 112 5.43 -30.24 5.20
CA GLU A 112 4.32 -29.47 5.76
C GLU A 112 3.98 -28.31 4.84
N ARG A 113 2.69 -28.05 4.68
CA ARG A 113 2.18 -26.89 3.97
C ARG A 113 1.17 -26.17 4.83
N PHE A 114 1.19 -24.85 4.75
CA PHE A 114 0.32 -23.97 5.50
C PHE A 114 -0.51 -23.12 4.55
N LYS A 115 -1.75 -22.89 4.92
CA LYS A 115 -2.64 -21.92 4.28
C LYS A 115 -3.29 -21.07 5.36
N LEU A 116 -3.45 -19.78 5.09
CA LEU A 116 -4.12 -18.86 6.00
C LEU A 116 -5.31 -18.18 5.33
N ASN A 117 -6.37 -18.03 6.13
CA ASN A 117 -7.47 -17.12 5.83
C ASN A 117 -7.52 -16.06 6.94
N VAL A 118 -7.37 -14.79 6.58
CA VAL A 118 -7.42 -13.64 7.50
C VAL A 118 -8.68 -12.83 7.21
N PHE A 119 -9.38 -12.46 8.26
CA PHE A 119 -10.62 -11.69 8.23
C PHE A 119 -10.46 -10.45 9.11
N ILE A 120 -10.79 -9.28 8.58
CA ILE A 120 -10.80 -8.02 9.30
C ILE A 120 -12.25 -7.60 9.49
N LEU A 121 -12.70 -7.64 10.73
CA LEU A 121 -14.12 -7.59 11.09
C LEU A 121 -14.56 -6.17 11.49
N GLY A 122 -13.61 -5.32 11.86
CA GLY A 122 -13.86 -4.03 12.48
C GLY A 122 -13.32 -2.84 11.71
N LYS A 123 -13.95 -1.68 11.94
CA LYS A 123 -13.49 -0.37 11.46
C LYS A 123 -12.61 0.35 12.49
N THR A 124 -12.68 -0.08 13.74
CA THR A 124 -11.88 0.45 14.85
C THR A 124 -10.57 -0.32 14.98
N LEU A 125 -9.52 0.36 15.42
CA LEU A 125 -8.23 -0.27 15.69
C LEU A 125 -8.30 -1.03 17.03
N ARG A 126 -8.67 -2.30 16.96
CA ARG A 126 -8.75 -3.20 18.11
C ARG A 126 -8.17 -4.57 17.76
N SER A 127 -7.63 -5.26 18.76
CA SER A 127 -7.03 -6.59 18.60
C SER A 127 -8.03 -7.68 18.23
N ASP A 128 -9.28 -7.57 18.69
CA ASP A 128 -10.40 -8.45 18.30
C ASP A 128 -10.96 -8.16 16.90
N GLY A 129 -10.50 -7.08 16.26
CA GLY A 129 -10.89 -6.69 14.92
C GLY A 129 -10.27 -7.53 13.80
N VAL A 130 -9.33 -8.44 14.11
CA VAL A 130 -8.69 -9.34 13.15
C VAL A 130 -8.85 -10.79 13.62
N ARG A 131 -9.22 -11.68 12.70
CA ARG A 131 -9.32 -13.12 12.92
C ARG A 131 -8.52 -13.86 11.85
N ALA A 132 -7.67 -14.79 12.26
CA ALA A 132 -6.91 -15.63 11.35
C ALA A 132 -7.19 -17.11 11.61
N THR A 133 -7.42 -17.86 10.53
CA THR A 133 -7.55 -19.31 10.54
C THR A 133 -6.39 -19.92 9.78
N VAL A 134 -5.70 -20.89 10.41
CA VAL A 134 -4.53 -21.57 9.84
C VAL A 134 -4.89 -23.01 9.52
N PHE A 135 -4.59 -23.43 8.30
CA PHE A 135 -4.71 -24.81 7.85
C PHE A 135 -3.31 -25.39 7.67
N LYS A 136 -3.07 -26.55 8.29
CA LYS A 136 -1.81 -27.30 8.16
C LYS A 136 -2.09 -28.62 7.44
N GLN A 137 -1.33 -28.89 6.38
CA GLN A 137 -1.33 -30.17 5.68
C GLN A 137 0.03 -30.85 5.87
N VAL A 138 0.02 -32.09 6.36
CA VAL A 138 1.22 -32.92 6.52
C VAL A 138 1.18 -34.02 5.48
N ARG A 139 2.24 -34.15 4.67
CA ARG A 139 2.39 -35.27 3.75
C ARG A 139 2.77 -36.51 4.55
N GLY A 140 1.81 -37.41 4.75
CA GLY A 140 2.05 -38.68 5.42
C GLY A 140 3.05 -39.55 4.65
N TYR A 141 4.09 -40.02 5.33
CA TYR A 141 4.93 -41.09 4.80
C TYR A 141 4.13 -42.39 4.90
N ARG A 142 3.75 -42.94 3.74
CA ARG A 142 3.26 -44.32 3.65
C ARG A 142 4.41 -45.23 4.05
N ARG A 143 4.43 -45.65 5.31
CA ARG A 143 5.34 -46.68 5.81
C ARG A 143 4.97 -47.97 5.10
N VAL A 144 5.71 -48.29 4.05
CA VAL A 144 5.60 -49.59 3.38
C VAL A 144 6.18 -50.59 4.39
N LEU A 145 5.30 -51.23 5.16
CA LEU A 145 5.68 -52.37 5.97
C LEU A 145 5.86 -53.53 4.99
N GLY A 146 7.09 -54.03 4.91
CA GLY A 146 7.42 -55.27 4.21
C GLY A 146 6.97 -56.49 4.99
#